data_AF-D3CXN9-F1
#
_entry.id   AF-D3CXN9-F1
#
_cell.length_a   1.000
_cell.length_b   1.000
_cell.length_c   1.000
_cell.angle_alpha   90.00
_cell.angle_beta   90.00
_cell.angle_gamma   90.00
#
_symmetry.space_group_name_H-M   'P 1'
#
loop_
_entity.id
_entity.type
_entity.pdbx_description
1 polymer ?
#
loop_
_entity_poly.entity_id
_entity_poly.type
_entity_poly.pdbx_seq_one_letter_code
_entity_poly.pdbx_strand_id
1 'polypeptide(L)'
;MTEAETFDRALDDAALRRLLAGLSAVRGGDFGTRLPQSGDALLDEIATVFNGMADQLALFTSEVTRVAREVGTEGKLGGQAVVPGVSGTWKDLTDSVNAMAGNLTGQVRDIAQVATAVARGDLTQKITVPAQGEILELKSTINTMVGQLSSFADEVTRVAREVGTEGRLGGQADIKGVAGTWKDLTESVNVMAANLTDQVRSIAQVTTAVAKGDLSQKIRVDARGEILELKETINTMVDQLSAFADEVTRVAREVGTQGNLGGQANVRGVSGTWKDLTDNVT
;
A
#
# COMPACT_ATOMS: atom_id res chain seq x y z
N MET A 1 -28.88 -23.54 -80.60
CA MET A 1 -27.98 -23.84 -79.48
C MET A 1 -27.44 -25.24 -79.69
N THR A 2 -26.15 -25.38 -79.89
CA THR A 2 -25.51 -26.70 -80.08
C THR A 2 -25.40 -27.42 -78.72
N GLU A 3 -25.28 -28.74 -78.73
CA GLU A 3 -25.09 -29.57 -77.52
C GLU A 3 -23.88 -29.09 -76.69
N ALA A 4 -22.84 -28.60 -77.37
CA ALA A 4 -21.66 -27.99 -76.78
C ALA A 4 -21.96 -26.68 -75.99
N GLU A 5 -22.75 -25.77 -76.53
CA GLU A 5 -23.14 -24.51 -75.85
C GLU A 5 -24.03 -24.77 -74.61
N THR A 6 -24.75 -25.88 -74.59
CA THR A 6 -25.64 -26.27 -73.48
C THR A 6 -24.85 -26.91 -72.34
N PHE A 7 -23.82 -27.69 -72.69
CA PHE A 7 -22.88 -28.29 -71.74
C PHE A 7 -22.00 -27.26 -71.05
N ASP A 8 -21.47 -26.29 -71.82
CA ASP A 8 -20.65 -25.19 -71.31
C ASP A 8 -21.40 -24.33 -70.28
N ARG A 9 -22.65 -23.99 -70.59
CA ARG A 9 -23.52 -23.21 -69.68
C ARG A 9 -23.92 -23.96 -68.40
N ALA A 10 -23.99 -25.30 -68.46
CA ALA A 10 -24.29 -26.13 -67.29
C ALA A 10 -23.06 -26.29 -66.38
N LEU A 11 -21.85 -26.30 -66.95
CA LEU A 11 -20.59 -26.27 -66.22
C LEU A 11 -20.43 -24.96 -65.44
N ASP A 12 -20.79 -23.82 -66.06
CA ASP A 12 -20.75 -22.50 -65.42
C ASP A 12 -21.69 -22.37 -64.21
N ASP A 13 -22.94 -22.84 -64.32
CA ASP A 13 -23.90 -22.80 -63.20
C ASP A 13 -23.46 -23.69 -62.03
N ALA A 14 -22.86 -24.85 -62.31
CA ALA A 14 -22.32 -25.72 -61.28
C ALA A 14 -21.13 -25.08 -60.55
N ALA A 15 -20.25 -24.37 -61.27
CA ALA A 15 -19.11 -23.66 -60.68
C ALA A 15 -19.57 -22.49 -59.79
N LEU A 16 -20.54 -21.69 -60.25
CA LEU A 16 -21.10 -20.57 -59.46
C LEU A 16 -21.78 -21.06 -58.19
N ARG A 17 -22.49 -22.19 -58.23
CA ARG A 17 -23.08 -22.81 -57.03
C ARG A 17 -22.03 -23.27 -56.02
N ARG A 18 -20.89 -23.80 -56.48
CA ARG A 18 -19.76 -24.18 -55.61
C ARG A 18 -19.13 -22.95 -54.97
N LEU A 19 -18.89 -21.90 -55.75
CA LEU A 19 -18.38 -20.62 -55.21
C LEU A 19 -19.35 -20.04 -54.17
N LEU A 20 -20.66 -20.03 -54.45
CA LEU A 20 -21.67 -19.57 -53.50
C LEU A 20 -21.70 -20.41 -52.22
N ALA A 21 -21.56 -21.73 -52.32
CA ALA A 21 -21.47 -22.62 -51.17
C ALA A 21 -20.21 -22.33 -50.33
N GLY A 22 -19.05 -22.17 -50.98
CA GLY A 22 -17.80 -21.77 -50.33
C GLY A 22 -17.91 -20.43 -49.61
N LEU A 23 -18.40 -19.40 -50.29
CA LEU A 23 -18.63 -18.08 -49.69
C LEU A 23 -19.64 -18.14 -48.54
N SER A 24 -20.69 -18.95 -48.66
CA SER A 24 -21.68 -19.15 -47.59
C SER A 24 -21.08 -19.84 -46.37
N ALA A 25 -20.18 -20.81 -46.58
CA ALA A 25 -19.46 -21.49 -45.51
C ALA A 25 -18.50 -20.54 -44.78
N VAL A 26 -17.68 -19.78 -45.52
CA VAL A 26 -16.79 -18.76 -44.94
C VAL A 26 -17.60 -17.70 -44.16
N ARG A 27 -18.73 -17.24 -44.71
CA ARG A 27 -19.65 -16.33 -44.01
C ARG A 27 -20.20 -16.94 -42.71
N GLY A 28 -20.38 -18.26 -42.67
CA GLY A 28 -20.80 -19.01 -41.48
C GLY A 28 -19.68 -19.27 -40.47
N GLY A 29 -18.44 -18.86 -40.76
CA GLY A 29 -17.27 -19.10 -39.92
C GLY A 29 -16.53 -20.40 -40.18
N ASP A 30 -16.91 -21.17 -41.21
CA ASP A 30 -16.15 -22.33 -41.65
C ASP A 30 -15.04 -21.88 -42.62
N PHE A 31 -13.86 -21.63 -42.05
CA PHE A 31 -12.66 -21.28 -42.79
C PHE A 31 -11.85 -22.51 -43.28
N GLY A 32 -12.33 -23.73 -42.98
CA GLY A 32 -11.75 -24.99 -43.47
C GLY A 32 -12.24 -25.38 -44.87
N THR A 33 -13.30 -24.73 -45.37
CA THR A 33 -13.85 -24.97 -46.70
C THR A 33 -12.87 -24.65 -47.83
N ARG A 34 -12.84 -25.46 -48.89
CA ARG A 34 -11.95 -25.27 -50.04
C ARG A 34 -12.70 -25.44 -51.36
N LEU A 35 -12.40 -24.58 -52.33
CA LEU A 35 -12.86 -24.75 -53.70
C LEU A 35 -11.90 -25.68 -54.46
N PRO A 36 -12.43 -26.71 -55.16
CA PRO A 36 -11.62 -27.63 -55.94
C PRO A 36 -11.15 -26.98 -57.25
N GLN A 37 -10.00 -27.45 -57.76
CA GLN A 37 -9.52 -27.12 -59.10
C GLN A 37 -10.47 -27.75 -60.13
N SER A 38 -10.93 -26.94 -61.08
CA SER A 38 -11.93 -27.30 -62.09
C SER A 38 -11.32 -27.49 -63.48
N GLY A 39 -10.05 -27.10 -63.68
CA GLY A 39 -9.33 -27.21 -64.94
C GLY A 39 -9.61 -26.07 -65.93
N ASP A 40 -10.50 -25.14 -65.54
CA ASP A 40 -10.69 -23.86 -66.19
C ASP A 40 -9.79 -22.81 -65.52
N ALA A 41 -9.06 -22.04 -66.32
CA ALA A 41 -8.03 -21.14 -65.82
C ALA A 41 -8.58 -20.06 -64.86
N LEU A 42 -9.76 -19.50 -65.14
CA LEU A 42 -10.35 -18.45 -64.32
C LEU A 42 -10.91 -19.04 -63.02
N LEU A 43 -11.60 -20.18 -63.10
CA LEU A 43 -12.14 -20.86 -61.92
C LEU A 43 -11.02 -21.35 -60.98
N ASP A 44 -9.90 -21.80 -61.54
CA ASP A 44 -8.72 -22.23 -60.79
C ASP A 44 -8.02 -21.03 -60.10
N GLU A 45 -7.99 -19.86 -60.75
CA GLU A 45 -7.52 -18.62 -60.14
C GLU A 45 -8.44 -18.15 -59.01
N ILE A 46 -9.76 -18.17 -59.22
CA ILE A 46 -10.75 -17.85 -58.19
C ILE A 46 -10.63 -18.82 -57.01
N ALA A 47 -10.48 -20.12 -57.26
CA ALA A 47 -10.31 -21.12 -56.22
C ALA A 47 -9.03 -20.85 -55.42
N THR A 48 -7.94 -20.46 -56.09
CA THR A 48 -6.68 -20.10 -55.43
C THR A 48 -6.83 -18.88 -54.51
N VAL A 49 -7.44 -17.81 -55.00
CA VAL A 49 -7.68 -16.59 -54.21
C VAL A 49 -8.63 -16.89 -53.04
N PHE A 50 -9.73 -17.59 -53.28
CA PHE A 50 -10.69 -17.97 -52.25
C PHE A 50 -10.04 -18.82 -51.16
N ASN A 51 -9.29 -19.86 -51.54
CA ASN A 51 -8.63 -20.75 -50.59
C ASN A 51 -7.59 -19.98 -49.77
N GLY A 52 -6.80 -19.10 -50.39
CA GLY A 52 -5.86 -18.22 -49.69
C GLY A 52 -6.53 -17.27 -48.70
N MET A 53 -7.68 -16.69 -49.07
CA MET A 53 -8.49 -15.87 -48.14
C MET A 53 -9.02 -16.69 -46.97
N ALA A 54 -9.49 -17.92 -47.22
CA ALA A 54 -9.97 -18.83 -46.17
C ALA A 54 -8.83 -19.23 -45.21
N ASP A 55 -7.63 -19.53 -45.73
CA ASP A 55 -6.44 -19.83 -44.92
C ASP A 55 -6.07 -18.65 -44.01
N GLN A 56 -6.07 -17.43 -44.56
CA GLN A 56 -5.73 -16.23 -43.81
C GLN A 56 -6.74 -15.92 -42.69
N LEU A 57 -8.04 -16.10 -42.97
CA LEU A 57 -9.11 -15.98 -41.98
C LEU A 57 -8.95 -17.02 -40.86
N ALA A 58 -8.72 -18.28 -41.22
CA ALA A 58 -8.51 -19.36 -40.26
C ALA A 58 -7.33 -19.05 -39.32
N LEU A 59 -6.20 -18.61 -39.89
CA LEU A 59 -5.00 -18.31 -39.13
C LEU A 59 -5.22 -17.12 -38.18
N PHE A 60 -5.81 -16.03 -38.67
CA PHE A 60 -6.08 -14.85 -37.85
C PHE A 60 -7.02 -15.19 -36.68
N THR A 61 -8.12 -15.90 -36.95
CA THR A 61 -9.07 -16.31 -35.90
C THR A 61 -8.41 -17.21 -34.86
N SER A 62 -7.56 -18.14 -35.28
CA SER A 62 -6.77 -18.99 -34.37
C SER A 62 -5.87 -18.14 -33.46
N GLU A 63 -5.11 -17.20 -34.04
CA GLU A 63 -4.17 -16.36 -33.31
C GLU A 63 -4.86 -15.41 -32.32
N VAL A 64 -5.94 -14.75 -32.73
CA VAL A 64 -6.72 -13.89 -31.84
C VAL A 64 -7.33 -14.70 -30.70
N THR A 65 -7.87 -15.88 -30.98
CA THR A 65 -8.42 -16.78 -29.95
C THR A 65 -7.35 -17.20 -28.95
N ARG A 66 -6.15 -17.53 -29.43
CA ARG A 66 -5.01 -17.90 -28.60
C ARG A 66 -4.56 -16.73 -27.70
N VAL A 67 -4.35 -15.55 -28.26
CA VAL A 67 -3.94 -14.35 -27.50
C VAL A 67 -4.99 -13.97 -26.46
N ALA A 68 -6.27 -14.00 -26.83
CA ALA A 68 -7.38 -13.70 -25.91
C ALA A 68 -7.38 -14.69 -24.72
N ARG A 69 -7.16 -15.98 -24.98
CA ARG A 69 -7.06 -17.00 -23.93
C ARG A 69 -5.82 -16.80 -23.06
N GLU A 70 -4.64 -16.60 -23.65
CA GLU A 70 -3.38 -16.43 -22.91
C GLU A 70 -3.40 -15.20 -22.00
N VAL A 71 -3.74 -14.04 -22.57
CA VAL A 71 -3.70 -12.76 -21.85
C VAL A 71 -4.93 -12.59 -20.96
N GLY A 72 -6.12 -12.95 -21.46
CA GLY A 72 -7.39 -12.70 -20.78
C GLY A 72 -7.81 -13.77 -19.79
N THR A 73 -7.43 -15.04 -19.99
CA THR A 73 -7.89 -16.16 -19.13
C THR A 73 -6.74 -16.79 -18.35
N GLU A 74 -5.61 -17.07 -18.99
CA GLU A 74 -4.47 -17.75 -18.36
C GLU A 74 -3.55 -16.78 -17.60
N GLY A 75 -3.70 -15.47 -17.80
CA GLY A 75 -2.84 -14.44 -17.19
C GLY A 75 -1.40 -14.48 -17.69
N LYS A 76 -1.13 -15.14 -18.83
CA LYS A 76 0.18 -15.17 -19.49
C LYS A 76 0.38 -13.86 -20.25
N LEU A 77 0.89 -12.87 -19.52
CA LEU A 77 1.11 -11.53 -20.07
C LEU A 77 2.27 -11.53 -21.10
N GLY A 78 2.04 -10.90 -22.25
CA GLY A 78 3.02 -10.80 -23.35
C GLY A 78 2.71 -11.64 -24.59
N GLY A 79 1.57 -12.32 -24.64
CA GLY A 79 1.09 -12.98 -25.85
C GLY A 79 0.84 -11.97 -26.98
N GLN A 80 1.35 -12.28 -28.17
CA GLN A 80 1.15 -11.51 -29.40
C GLN A 80 0.67 -12.42 -30.52
N ALA A 81 -0.21 -11.92 -31.37
CA ALA A 81 -0.69 -12.58 -32.57
C ALA A 81 0.38 -12.49 -33.66
N VAL A 82 0.69 -13.63 -34.27
CA VAL A 82 1.66 -13.74 -35.36
C VAL A 82 0.96 -14.31 -36.59
N VAL A 83 0.65 -13.44 -37.55
CA VAL A 83 -0.04 -13.83 -38.79
C VAL A 83 0.89 -13.51 -39.98
N PRO A 84 1.62 -14.49 -40.53
CA PRO A 84 2.55 -14.25 -41.63
C PRO A 84 1.84 -13.83 -42.91
N GLY A 85 2.51 -13.02 -43.74
CA GLY A 85 2.02 -12.65 -45.07
C GLY A 85 0.85 -11.65 -45.09
N VAL A 86 0.42 -11.13 -43.94
CA VAL A 86 -0.65 -10.11 -43.89
C VAL A 86 -0.15 -8.74 -44.35
N SER A 87 -0.99 -8.04 -45.10
CA SER A 87 -0.78 -6.67 -45.56
C SER A 87 -2.09 -5.88 -45.53
N GLY A 88 -2.00 -4.56 -45.69
CA GLY A 88 -3.16 -3.66 -45.61
C GLY A 88 -3.91 -3.82 -44.28
N THR A 89 -5.24 -3.84 -44.35
CA THR A 89 -6.12 -3.90 -43.18
C THR A 89 -5.86 -5.10 -42.27
N TRP A 90 -5.42 -6.25 -42.82
CA TRP A 90 -5.09 -7.41 -42.00
C TRP A 90 -3.89 -7.15 -41.09
N LYS A 91 -2.87 -6.47 -41.61
CA LYS A 91 -1.73 -6.06 -40.82
C LYS A 91 -2.15 -5.06 -39.74
N ASP A 92 -2.96 -4.06 -40.10
CA ASP A 92 -3.44 -3.04 -39.17
C ASP A 92 -4.25 -3.67 -38.01
N LEU A 93 -5.05 -4.68 -38.30
CA LEU A 93 -5.81 -5.43 -37.28
C LEU A 93 -4.89 -6.25 -36.37
N THR A 94 -3.93 -6.99 -36.92
CA THR A 94 -2.93 -7.73 -36.13
C THR A 94 -2.13 -6.78 -35.24
N ASP A 95 -1.68 -5.65 -35.78
CA ASP A 95 -0.92 -4.64 -35.04
C ASP A 95 -1.78 -4.00 -33.93
N SER A 96 -3.08 -3.78 -34.18
CA SER A 96 -4.03 -3.26 -33.18
C SER A 96 -4.27 -4.23 -32.03
N VAL A 97 -4.46 -5.53 -32.32
CA VAL A 97 -4.60 -6.58 -31.29
C VAL A 97 -3.33 -6.67 -30.45
N ASN A 98 -2.16 -6.62 -31.10
CA ASN A 98 -0.87 -6.67 -30.41
C ASN A 98 -0.62 -5.42 -29.56
N ALA A 99 -1.00 -4.24 -30.04
CA ALA A 99 -0.90 -2.99 -29.27
C ALA A 99 -1.78 -3.05 -28.01
N MET A 100 -3.03 -3.52 -28.14
CA MET A 100 -3.93 -3.69 -27.01
C MET A 100 -3.38 -4.70 -25.98
N ALA A 101 -2.98 -5.90 -26.44
CA ALA A 101 -2.43 -6.94 -25.58
C ALA A 101 -1.13 -6.51 -24.89
N GLY A 102 -0.25 -5.81 -25.63
CA GLY A 102 1.01 -5.28 -25.13
C GLY A 102 0.83 -4.19 -24.09
N ASN A 103 -0.08 -3.23 -24.33
CA ASN A 103 -0.38 -2.15 -23.39
C ASN A 103 -0.93 -2.71 -22.07
N LEU A 104 -1.94 -3.59 -22.13
CA LEU A 104 -2.53 -4.21 -20.93
C LEU A 104 -1.52 -5.08 -20.17
N THR A 105 -0.71 -5.85 -20.90
CA THR A 105 0.40 -6.64 -20.35
C THR A 105 1.38 -5.76 -19.55
N GLY A 106 1.84 -4.66 -20.16
CA GLY A 106 2.79 -3.74 -19.52
C GLY A 106 2.19 -3.08 -18.30
N GLN A 107 0.94 -2.60 -18.42
CA GLN A 107 0.21 -1.95 -17.35
C GLN A 107 0.00 -2.85 -16.13
N VAL A 108 -0.54 -4.05 -16.34
CA VAL A 108 -0.80 -5.00 -15.25
C VAL A 108 0.50 -5.50 -14.62
N ARG A 109 1.56 -5.73 -15.41
CA ARG A 109 2.86 -6.17 -14.89
C ARG A 109 3.52 -5.11 -13.99
N ASP A 110 3.47 -3.84 -14.38
CA ASP A 110 4.01 -2.72 -13.57
C ASP A 110 3.22 -2.58 -12.25
N ILE A 111 1.89 -2.67 -12.31
CA ILE A 111 1.01 -2.68 -11.13
C ILE A 111 1.39 -3.83 -10.18
N ALA A 112 1.57 -5.04 -10.71
CA ALA A 112 1.92 -6.22 -9.92
C ALA A 112 3.31 -6.07 -9.26
N GLN A 113 4.28 -5.47 -9.95
CA GLN A 113 5.61 -5.20 -9.39
C GLN A 113 5.53 -4.22 -8.21
N VAL A 114 4.80 -3.12 -8.36
CA VAL A 114 4.64 -2.12 -7.29
C VAL A 114 3.88 -2.71 -6.11
N ALA A 115 2.81 -3.47 -6.34
CA ALA A 115 2.09 -4.17 -5.27
C ALA A 115 3.00 -5.16 -4.52
N THR A 116 3.86 -5.88 -5.24
CA THR A 116 4.84 -6.80 -4.63
C THR A 116 5.89 -6.04 -3.82
N ALA A 117 6.36 -4.90 -4.31
CA ALA A 117 7.31 -4.04 -3.59
C ALA A 117 6.72 -3.52 -2.28
N VAL A 118 5.49 -3.00 -2.32
CA VAL A 118 4.76 -2.53 -1.14
C VAL A 118 4.56 -3.66 -0.12
N ALA A 119 4.19 -4.85 -0.58
CA ALA A 119 4.07 -6.03 0.29
C ALA A 119 5.40 -6.45 0.96
N ARG A 120 6.54 -6.09 0.36
CA ARG A 120 7.88 -6.29 0.92
C ARG A 120 8.39 -5.09 1.73
N GLY A 121 7.56 -4.06 1.90
CA GLY A 121 7.91 -2.84 2.64
C GLY A 121 8.68 -1.79 1.83
N ASP A 122 8.86 -1.97 0.53
CA ASP A 122 9.43 -0.94 -0.35
C ASP A 122 8.33 0.01 -0.84
N LEU A 123 8.23 1.17 -0.18
CA LEU A 123 7.25 2.22 -0.46
C LEU A 123 7.79 3.28 -1.44
N THR A 124 8.99 3.08 -1.98
CA THR A 124 9.62 4.00 -2.94
C THR A 124 9.15 3.75 -4.38
N GLN A 125 8.66 2.54 -4.67
CA GLN A 125 8.21 2.15 -6.00
C GLN A 125 6.89 2.82 -6.37
N LYS A 126 6.76 3.20 -7.65
CA LYS A 126 5.55 3.78 -8.23
C LYS A 126 5.27 3.13 -9.57
N ILE A 127 3.99 3.05 -9.92
CA ILE A 127 3.57 2.68 -11.27
C ILE A 127 3.97 3.84 -12.17
N THR A 128 4.75 3.57 -13.21
CA THR A 128 5.30 4.59 -14.11
C THR A 128 4.81 4.42 -15.54
N VAL A 129 4.41 3.20 -15.93
CA VAL A 129 3.91 2.89 -17.28
C VAL A 129 2.79 3.84 -17.73
N PRO A 130 2.79 4.30 -18.99
CA PRO A 130 1.72 5.12 -19.53
C PRO A 130 0.35 4.42 -19.42
N ALA A 131 -0.65 5.17 -18.97
CA ALA A 131 -2.00 4.68 -18.78
C ALA A 131 -3.00 5.78 -19.15
N GLN A 132 -4.19 5.37 -19.58
CA GLN A 132 -5.31 6.25 -19.92
C GLN A 132 -6.60 5.62 -19.40
N GLY A 133 -7.67 6.42 -19.27
CA GLY A 133 -8.98 5.97 -18.80
C GLY A 133 -8.91 5.29 -17.42
N GLU A 134 -9.61 4.17 -17.28
CA GLU A 134 -9.72 3.42 -16.01
C GLU A 134 -8.37 2.92 -15.49
N ILE A 135 -7.43 2.56 -16.37
CA ILE A 135 -6.09 2.14 -15.94
C ILE A 135 -5.29 3.32 -15.37
N LEU A 136 -5.51 4.55 -15.87
CA LEU A 136 -4.88 5.74 -15.28
C LEU A 136 -5.45 6.04 -13.89
N GLU A 137 -6.76 5.88 -13.71
CA GLU A 137 -7.40 6.03 -12.40
C GLU A 137 -6.87 4.99 -11.41
N LEU A 138 -6.75 3.72 -11.82
CA LEU A 138 -6.14 2.66 -11.02
C LEU A 138 -4.68 2.98 -10.66
N LYS A 139 -3.87 3.39 -11.64
CA LYS A 139 -2.49 3.85 -11.44
C LYS A 139 -2.42 4.97 -10.40
N SER A 140 -3.26 5.99 -10.54
CA SER A 140 -3.30 7.14 -9.65
C SER A 140 -3.68 6.75 -8.22
N THR A 141 -4.71 5.90 -8.09
CA THR A 141 -5.20 5.39 -6.81
C THR A 141 -4.11 4.61 -6.08
N ILE A 142 -3.45 3.67 -6.77
CA ILE A 142 -2.36 2.89 -6.18
C ILE A 142 -1.17 3.79 -5.82
N ASN A 143 -0.75 4.69 -6.71
CA ASN A 143 0.36 5.60 -6.43
C ASN A 143 0.08 6.53 -5.24
N THR A 144 -1.18 6.96 -5.07
CA THR A 144 -1.64 7.75 -3.92
C THR A 144 -1.57 6.93 -2.64
N MET A 145 -2.10 5.70 -2.65
CA MET A 145 -2.02 4.77 -1.52
C MET A 145 -0.55 4.54 -1.09
N VAL A 146 0.35 4.28 -2.04
CA VAL A 146 1.79 4.11 -1.73
C VAL A 146 2.38 5.39 -1.13
N GLY A 147 1.95 6.56 -1.60
CA GLY A 147 2.42 7.85 -1.07
C GLY A 147 1.97 8.09 0.36
N GLN A 148 0.70 7.76 0.67
CA GLN A 148 0.15 7.84 2.03
C GLN A 148 0.87 6.87 2.97
N LEU A 149 1.10 5.63 2.54
CA LEU A 149 1.88 4.63 3.28
C LEU A 149 3.29 5.12 3.59
N SER A 150 4.01 5.65 2.58
CA SER A 150 5.37 6.16 2.77
C SER A 150 5.40 7.31 3.77
N SER A 151 4.50 8.28 3.59
CA SER A 151 4.42 9.45 4.48
C SER A 151 4.10 9.04 5.92
N PHE A 152 3.22 8.05 6.10
CA PHE A 152 2.89 7.51 7.41
C PHE A 152 4.08 6.79 8.05
N ALA A 153 4.80 5.96 7.30
CA ALA A 153 5.97 5.25 7.79
C ALA A 153 7.09 6.22 8.23
N ASP A 154 7.35 7.25 7.43
CA ASP A 154 8.33 8.29 7.74
C ASP A 154 7.96 9.04 9.02
N GLU A 155 6.69 9.41 9.15
CA GLU A 155 6.22 10.23 10.25
C GLU A 155 6.17 9.48 11.58
N VAL A 156 5.72 8.22 11.57
CA VAL A 156 5.77 7.36 12.76
C VAL A 156 7.22 7.12 13.20
N THR A 157 8.12 6.87 12.24
CA THR A 157 9.56 6.70 12.54
C THR A 157 10.14 7.97 13.16
N ARG A 158 9.79 9.14 12.63
CA ARG A 158 10.24 10.43 13.15
C ARG A 158 9.74 10.68 14.57
N VAL A 159 8.45 10.53 14.84
CA VAL A 159 7.85 10.74 16.16
C VAL A 159 8.40 9.74 17.18
N ALA A 160 8.54 8.47 16.82
CA ALA A 160 9.13 7.46 17.69
C ALA A 160 10.58 7.81 18.07
N ARG A 161 11.37 8.29 17.11
CA ARG A 161 12.75 8.73 17.36
C ARG A 161 12.79 9.97 18.25
N GLU A 162 12.01 11.00 17.95
CA GLU A 162 12.00 12.26 18.71
C GLU A 162 11.53 12.07 20.15
N VAL A 163 10.36 11.46 20.34
CA VAL A 163 9.75 11.32 21.68
C VAL A 163 10.39 10.17 22.46
N GLY A 164 10.65 9.04 21.80
CA GLY A 164 11.11 7.81 22.45
C GLY A 164 12.63 7.69 22.59
N THR A 165 13.42 8.22 21.66
CA THR A 165 14.89 8.07 21.68
C THR A 165 15.62 9.37 22.03
N GLU A 166 15.26 10.49 21.40
CA GLU A 166 15.92 11.78 21.62
C GLU A 166 15.38 12.53 22.86
N GLY A 167 14.25 12.09 23.43
CA GLY A 167 13.59 12.76 24.55
C GLY A 167 13.06 14.16 24.19
N ARG A 168 12.91 14.46 22.89
CA ARG A 168 12.30 15.70 22.39
C ARG A 168 10.79 15.58 22.48
N LEU A 169 10.27 15.91 23.66
CA LEU A 169 8.85 15.81 23.98
C LEU A 169 8.03 16.89 23.24
N GLY A 170 6.86 16.50 22.74
CA GLY A 170 5.93 17.34 21.98
C GLY A 170 5.90 17.08 20.48
N GLY A 171 6.67 16.11 19.98
CA GLY A 171 6.60 15.65 18.59
C GLY A 171 5.24 15.02 18.29
N GLN A 172 4.62 15.43 17.19
CA GLN A 172 3.36 14.89 16.69
C GLN A 172 3.48 14.59 15.20
N ALA A 173 2.79 13.55 14.77
CA ALA A 173 2.62 13.15 13.38
C ALA A 173 1.65 14.10 12.66
N ASP A 174 2.08 14.69 11.55
CA ASP A 174 1.27 15.47 10.61
C ASP A 174 1.35 14.85 9.20
N ILE A 175 0.29 14.13 8.83
CA ILE A 175 0.20 13.47 7.53
C ILE A 175 -0.98 14.06 6.77
N LYS A 176 -0.67 14.73 5.67
CA LYS A 176 -1.68 15.43 4.86
C LYS A 176 -2.52 14.46 4.03
N GLY A 177 -3.81 14.75 3.93
CA GLY A 177 -4.72 14.02 3.04
C GLY A 177 -5.06 12.59 3.49
N VAL A 178 -4.86 12.27 4.77
CA VAL A 178 -5.31 11.00 5.36
C VAL A 178 -6.79 11.07 5.75
N ALA A 179 -7.50 9.96 5.55
CA ALA A 179 -8.89 9.78 5.93
C ALA A 179 -9.13 8.34 6.38
N GLY A 180 -10.25 8.09 7.06
CA GLY A 180 -10.60 6.77 7.61
C GLY A 180 -9.49 6.23 8.52
N THR A 181 -9.15 4.95 8.35
CA THR A 181 -8.15 4.25 9.18
C THR A 181 -6.80 4.97 9.26
N TRP A 182 -6.36 5.63 8.18
CA TRP A 182 -5.10 6.38 8.20
C TRP A 182 -5.12 7.56 9.17
N LYS A 183 -6.26 8.25 9.23
CA LYS A 183 -6.47 9.35 10.16
C LYS A 183 -6.50 8.83 11.59
N ASP A 184 -7.26 7.76 11.84
CA ASP A 184 -7.41 7.16 13.18
C ASP A 184 -6.05 6.68 13.74
N LEU A 185 -5.20 6.10 12.88
CA LEU A 185 -3.84 5.69 13.26
C LEU A 185 -2.94 6.89 13.58
N THR A 186 -3.02 7.95 12.78
CA THR A 186 -2.25 9.19 13.01
C THR A 186 -2.64 9.84 14.34
N GLU A 187 -3.95 9.94 14.62
CA GLU A 187 -4.47 10.46 15.88
C GLU A 187 -4.06 9.59 17.07
N SER A 188 -4.06 8.27 16.93
CA SER A 188 -3.62 7.34 17.98
C SER A 188 -2.14 7.53 18.34
N VAL A 189 -1.25 7.70 17.35
CA VAL A 189 0.17 8.01 17.57
C VAL A 189 0.33 9.36 18.27
N ASN A 190 -0.45 10.36 17.88
CA ASN A 190 -0.42 11.69 18.50
C ASN A 190 -0.90 11.68 19.96
N VAL A 191 -1.95 10.93 20.27
CA VAL A 191 -2.44 10.76 21.65
C VAL A 191 -1.38 10.08 22.51
N MET A 192 -0.73 9.03 22.00
CA MET A 192 0.37 8.35 22.70
C MET A 192 1.54 9.29 22.96
N ALA A 193 1.99 10.03 21.95
CA ALA A 193 3.11 10.98 22.05
C ALA A 193 2.80 12.14 23.01
N ALA A 194 1.58 12.68 22.97
CA ALA A 194 1.13 13.74 23.87
C ALA A 194 1.08 13.27 25.32
N ASN A 195 0.48 12.10 25.58
CA ASN A 195 0.42 11.53 26.93
C ASN A 195 1.81 11.33 27.52
N LEU A 196 2.74 10.72 26.76
CA LEU A 196 4.10 10.50 27.21
C LEU A 196 4.85 11.82 27.45
N THR A 197 4.63 12.81 26.58
CA THR A 197 5.19 14.16 26.73
C THR A 197 4.74 14.81 28.04
N ASP A 198 3.44 14.82 28.31
CA ASP A 198 2.88 15.48 29.49
C ASP A 198 3.30 14.78 30.78
N GLN A 199 3.31 13.44 30.78
CA GLN A 199 3.73 12.62 31.90
C GLN A 199 5.20 12.85 32.25
N VAL A 200 6.11 12.71 31.28
CA VAL A 200 7.55 12.86 31.51
C VAL A 200 7.90 14.31 31.87
N ARG A 201 7.29 15.30 31.22
CA ARG A 201 7.53 16.71 31.53
C ARG A 201 7.05 17.07 32.93
N SER A 202 5.90 16.55 33.37
CA SER A 202 5.41 16.77 34.74
C SER A 202 6.34 16.14 35.79
N ILE A 203 6.84 14.92 35.53
CA ILE A 203 7.84 14.27 36.37
C ILE A 203 9.10 15.13 36.48
N ALA A 204 9.64 15.58 35.35
CA ALA A 204 10.85 16.40 35.32
C ALA A 204 10.69 17.75 36.07
N GLN A 205 9.51 18.37 35.98
CA GLN A 205 9.21 19.60 36.71
C GLN A 205 9.24 19.39 38.22
N VAL A 206 8.59 18.33 38.72
CA VAL A 206 8.52 18.04 40.16
C VAL A 206 9.88 17.64 40.70
N THR A 207 10.63 16.77 40.00
CA THR A 207 11.98 16.39 40.45
C THR A 207 12.94 17.58 40.45
N THR A 208 12.81 18.50 39.49
CA THR A 208 13.57 19.76 39.49
C THR A 208 13.18 20.68 40.64
N ALA A 209 11.89 20.79 40.97
CA ALA A 209 11.41 21.59 42.09
C ALA A 209 11.96 21.06 43.43
N VAL A 210 11.88 19.73 43.62
CA VAL A 210 12.44 19.04 44.78
C VAL A 210 13.94 19.28 44.92
N ALA A 211 14.69 19.19 43.82
CA ALA A 211 16.13 19.47 43.82
C ALA A 211 16.46 20.94 44.17
N LYS A 212 15.54 21.88 43.93
CA LYS A 212 15.64 23.29 44.33
C LYS A 212 15.09 23.56 45.74
N GLY A 213 14.63 22.53 46.45
CA GLY A 213 14.06 22.63 47.80
C GLY A 213 12.58 23.00 47.84
N ASP A 214 11.87 23.06 46.71
CA ASP A 214 10.41 23.22 46.69
C ASP A 214 9.72 21.85 46.77
N LEU A 215 9.31 21.49 47.99
CA LEU A 215 8.63 20.23 48.31
C LEU A 215 7.10 20.35 48.25
N SER A 216 6.57 21.49 47.79
CA SER A 216 5.13 21.70 47.63
C SER A 216 4.57 21.16 46.30
N GLN A 217 5.45 20.87 45.34
CA GLN A 217 5.05 20.41 44.00
C GLN A 217 4.71 18.92 43.98
N LYS A 218 3.69 18.57 43.19
CA LYS A 218 3.23 17.19 42.98
C LYS A 218 2.93 16.93 41.51
N ILE A 219 3.16 15.71 41.07
CA ILE A 219 2.77 15.25 39.75
C ILE A 219 1.25 15.07 39.78
N ARG A 220 0.54 15.84 38.95
CA ARG A 220 -0.93 15.84 38.90
C ARG A 220 -1.51 15.24 37.63
N VAL A 221 -0.72 15.17 36.56
CA VAL A 221 -1.15 14.64 35.26
C VAL A 221 -1.66 13.20 35.36
N ASP A 222 -2.61 12.86 34.49
CA ASP A 222 -3.19 11.52 34.44
C ASP A 222 -2.17 10.49 33.95
N ALA A 223 -2.13 9.36 34.64
CA ALA A 223 -1.22 8.27 34.36
C ALA A 223 -1.91 6.93 34.62
N ARG A 224 -1.45 5.88 33.93
CA ARG A 224 -1.91 4.50 34.10
C ARG A 224 -0.72 3.55 34.01
N GLY A 225 -0.88 2.34 34.54
CA GLY A 225 0.15 1.30 34.52
C GLY A 225 1.45 1.76 35.19
N GLU A 226 2.59 1.43 34.59
CA GLU A 226 3.93 1.72 35.13
C GLU A 226 4.17 3.23 35.37
N ILE A 227 3.57 4.10 34.56
CA ILE A 227 3.70 5.56 34.75
C ILE A 227 2.92 6.04 35.97
N LEU A 228 1.80 5.38 36.32
CA LEU A 228 1.05 5.70 37.53
C LEU A 228 1.86 5.31 38.78
N GLU A 229 2.45 4.13 38.78
CA GLU A 229 3.32 3.66 39.87
C GLU A 229 4.52 4.59 40.06
N LEU A 230 5.14 5.05 38.97
CA LEU A 230 6.21 6.04 39.01
C LEU A 230 5.74 7.38 39.60
N LYS A 231 4.57 7.88 39.17
CA LYS A 231 3.94 9.10 39.71
C LYS A 231 3.71 8.98 41.22
N GLU A 232 3.13 7.88 41.69
CA GLU A 232 2.84 7.65 43.11
C GLU A 232 4.11 7.52 43.94
N THR A 233 5.12 6.83 43.41
CA THR A 233 6.44 6.70 44.05
C THR A 233 7.11 8.05 44.24
N ILE A 234 7.14 8.88 43.19
CA ILE A 234 7.72 10.23 43.28
C ILE A 234 6.91 11.11 44.22
N ASN A 235 5.58 11.11 44.11
CA ASN A 235 4.75 11.92 45.00
C ASN A 235 4.96 11.53 46.48
N THR A 236 5.03 10.23 46.79
CA THR A 236 5.30 9.73 48.15
C THR A 236 6.68 10.17 48.63
N MET A 237 7.71 10.10 47.78
CA MET A 237 9.05 10.61 48.10
C MET A 237 9.02 12.10 48.43
N VAL A 238 8.26 12.92 47.69
CA VAL A 238 8.08 14.34 48.00
C VAL A 238 7.39 14.55 49.36
N ASP A 239 6.36 13.74 49.69
CA ASP A 239 5.70 13.83 51.00
C ASP A 239 6.67 13.51 52.15
N GLN A 240 7.46 12.45 51.99
CA GLN A 240 8.46 12.04 52.99
C GLN A 240 9.54 13.10 53.17
N LEU A 241 10.05 13.67 52.07
CA LEU A 241 11.01 14.78 52.11
C LEU A 241 10.44 16.01 52.81
N SER A 242 9.19 16.39 52.51
CA SER A 242 8.54 17.55 53.12
C SER A 242 8.41 17.36 54.63
N ALA A 243 7.93 16.18 55.06
CA ALA A 243 7.78 15.87 56.48
C ALA A 243 9.13 15.87 57.21
N PHE A 244 10.19 15.36 56.57
CA PHE A 244 11.53 15.38 57.15
C PHE A 244 12.09 16.80 57.28
N ALA A 245 11.88 17.66 56.26
CA ALA A 245 12.31 19.05 56.30
C ALA A 245 11.61 19.85 57.40
N ASP A 246 10.30 19.63 57.59
CA ASP A 246 9.53 20.23 58.68
C ASP A 246 10.07 19.78 60.04
N GLU A 247 10.39 18.50 60.18
CA GLU A 247 10.87 17.93 61.43
C GLU A 247 12.27 18.41 61.81
N VAL A 248 13.20 18.46 60.84
CA VAL A 248 14.53 19.04 61.04
C VAL A 248 14.42 20.52 61.44
N THR A 249 13.51 21.28 60.81
CA THR A 249 13.28 22.68 61.15
C THR A 249 12.72 22.83 62.57
N ARG A 250 11.81 21.94 62.99
CA ARG A 250 11.25 21.91 64.34
C ARG A 250 12.32 21.61 65.38
N VAL A 251 13.06 20.52 65.22
CA VAL A 251 14.12 20.11 66.15
C VAL A 251 15.22 21.18 66.23
N ALA A 252 15.64 21.74 65.10
CA ALA A 252 16.63 22.83 65.08
C ALA A 252 16.15 24.07 65.86
N ARG A 253 14.86 24.39 65.81
CA ARG A 253 14.28 25.49 66.61
C ARG A 253 14.26 25.15 68.10
N GLU A 254 13.83 23.94 68.48
CA GLU A 254 13.75 23.51 69.87
C GLU A 254 15.13 23.46 70.55
N VAL A 255 16.10 22.84 69.88
CA VAL A 255 17.46 22.67 70.39
C VAL A 255 18.23 24.00 70.33
N GLY A 256 18.15 24.72 69.21
CA GLY A 256 18.98 25.90 68.96
C GLY A 256 18.43 27.20 69.56
N THR A 257 17.13 27.45 69.46
CA THR A 257 16.53 28.74 69.90
C THR A 257 15.81 28.64 71.24
N GLN A 258 15.24 27.48 71.57
CA GLN A 258 14.47 27.30 72.81
C GLN A 258 15.31 26.64 73.92
N GLY A 259 16.50 26.12 73.61
CA GLY A 259 17.41 25.52 74.58
C GLY A 259 16.93 24.18 75.15
N ASN A 260 15.92 23.56 74.51
CA ASN A 260 15.41 22.24 74.88
C ASN A 260 16.30 21.17 74.26
N LEU A 261 17.29 20.70 75.02
CA LEU A 261 18.20 19.63 74.63
C LEU A 261 17.49 18.27 74.82
N GLY A 262 17.13 17.60 73.72
CA GLY A 262 16.45 16.30 73.70
C GLY A 262 15.28 16.16 72.71
N GLY A 263 15.17 17.05 71.73
CA GLY A 263 14.15 16.97 70.69
C GLY A 263 14.43 15.84 69.70
N GLN A 264 13.65 14.77 69.77
CA GLN A 264 13.72 13.65 68.82
C GLN A 264 12.93 13.97 67.55
N ALA A 265 13.46 13.58 66.39
CA ALA A 265 12.70 13.60 65.15
C ALA A 265 11.73 12.42 65.09
N ASN A 266 10.50 12.64 64.63
CA ASN A 266 9.50 11.59 64.40
C ASN A 266 8.78 11.82 63.07
N VAL A 267 9.24 11.13 62.03
CA VAL A 267 8.58 11.10 60.72
C VAL A 267 7.85 9.77 60.56
N ARG A 268 6.54 9.82 60.26
CA ARG A 268 5.72 8.62 60.10
C ARG A 268 5.84 8.05 58.68
N GLY A 269 5.81 6.72 58.56
CA GLY A 269 5.75 6.04 57.26
C GLY A 269 7.08 6.00 56.49
N VAL A 270 8.21 6.27 57.16
CA VAL A 270 9.56 6.17 56.59
C VAL A 270 10.20 4.81 56.89
N SER A 271 11.04 4.34 55.98
CA SER A 271 11.76 3.06 56.08
C SER A 271 13.17 3.17 55.48
N GLY A 272 14.03 2.19 55.79
CA GLY A 272 15.43 2.18 55.35
C GLY A 272 16.20 3.41 55.84
N THR A 273 17.00 4.02 54.97
CA THR A 273 17.83 5.20 55.30
C THR A 273 17.03 6.35 55.90
N TRP A 274 15.76 6.54 55.50
CA TRP A 274 14.90 7.59 56.06
C TRP A 274 14.57 7.36 57.54
N LYS A 275 14.36 6.10 57.93
CA LYS A 275 14.15 5.74 59.33
C LYS A 275 15.44 5.94 60.12
N ASP A 276 16.56 5.46 59.59
CA ASP A 276 17.86 5.62 60.25
C ASP A 276 18.18 7.10 60.49
N LEU A 277 17.90 7.98 59.53
CA LEU A 277 18.10 9.43 59.69
C LEU A 277 17.18 10.04 60.75
N THR A 278 15.94 9.58 60.85
CA THR A 278 14.99 10.04 61.88
C THR A 278 15.44 9.60 63.27
N ASP A 279 15.82 8.33 63.41
CA ASP A 279 16.24 7.72 64.68
C ASP A 279 17.58 8.28 65.19
N ASN A 280 18.46 8.76 64.29
CA ASN A 280 19.75 9.36 64.63
C ASN A 280 19.67 10.84 65.09
N VAL A 281 18.53 11.52 64.89
CA VAL A 281 18.29 12.84 65.49
C VAL A 281 17.70 12.61 66.90
N THR A 282 18.60 12.37 67.86
CA THR A 282 18.30 12.17 69.29
C THR A 282 18.56 13.41 70.13
#